data_AF-A0A7Y5L0Q4-F1
#
_entry.id   AF-A0A7Y5L0Q4-F1
#
_cell.length_a   1.000
_cell.length_b   1.000
_cell.length_c   1.000
_cell.angle_alpha   90.00
_cell.angle_beta   90.00
_cell.angle_gamma   90.00
#
_symmetry.space_group_name_H-M   'P 1'
#
loop_
_entity.id
_entity.type
_entity.pdbx_description
1 polymer ?
#
loop_
_entity_poly.entity_id
_entity_poly.type
_entity_poly.pdbx_seq_one_letter_code
_entity_poly.pdbx_strand_id
1 'polypeptide(L)'
;MRKRSRVIDVFGLIVAASACEPAEPSPGSDSATAIASVTDNPNQVLPIAVEGTHLIVHKQDGTRAADDELIGAKLLVSVDGGPPQLLRVDSIEADPADKTGEILLYAFSSQDPQTGLWRNVCPADPNGLQRGFLLSGSWTQTGEHVKDDSVIELACTSGGEGKCLRLGYLPWKSDKDFARHQACTRMMRADYCGDGTSYTKNGTLINVYDPETIQNEDPTDGLEFEAAWGPEGAICVKRTRIPENGSLDDLVRACPNRLTGRTGEGCSEAIALADPNTLVLNTSKPR
;
A
#
# COMPACT_ATOMS: atom_id res chain seq x y z
N MET A 1 -18.44 -14.92 -19.08
CA MET A 1 -18.14 -13.52 -18.70
C MET A 1 -16.66 -13.45 -18.32
N ARG A 2 -15.79 -12.89 -19.18
CA ARG A 2 -14.34 -12.80 -18.90
C ARG A 2 -14.08 -11.65 -17.91
N LYS A 3 -13.66 -11.96 -16.67
CA LYS A 3 -12.98 -10.99 -15.80
C LYS A 3 -11.67 -10.62 -16.49
N ARG A 4 -11.42 -9.34 -16.76
CA ARG A 4 -10.14 -8.85 -17.30
C ARG A 4 -9.15 -8.76 -16.14
N SER A 5 -8.05 -9.50 -16.22
CA SER A 5 -6.89 -9.35 -15.33
C SER A 5 -6.16 -8.03 -15.64
N ARG A 6 -5.52 -7.46 -14.61
CA ARG A 6 -4.89 -6.14 -14.66
C ARG A 6 -3.37 -6.29 -14.55
N VAL A 7 -2.70 -6.14 -15.68
CA VAL A 7 -1.26 -5.93 -15.77
C VAL A 7 -0.95 -4.50 -15.32
N ILE A 8 -0.04 -4.31 -14.36
CA ILE A 8 0.31 -3.00 -13.78
C ILE A 8 1.74 -2.62 -14.18
N ASP A 9 1.90 -1.43 -14.78
CA ASP A 9 3.17 -0.80 -15.16
C ASP A 9 3.56 0.24 -14.09
N VAL A 10 4.84 0.57 -13.83
CA VAL A 10 5.20 1.36 -12.61
C VAL A 10 6.06 2.63 -12.89
N PHE A 11 6.01 3.36 -14.00
CA PHE A 11 7.08 4.36 -14.36
C PHE A 11 7.29 5.64 -13.48
N GLY A 12 8.55 6.15 -13.44
CA GLY A 12 8.92 7.58 -13.24
C GLY A 12 10.11 7.89 -12.31
N LEU A 13 11.18 8.55 -12.82
CA LEU A 13 12.48 8.84 -12.18
C LEU A 13 12.84 10.36 -12.29
N ILE A 14 13.47 10.96 -11.27
CA ILE A 14 14.72 11.77 -11.31
C ILE A 14 15.21 12.05 -9.88
N VAL A 15 16.53 11.94 -9.71
CA VAL A 15 17.35 12.02 -8.50
C VAL A 15 17.86 13.44 -8.25
N ALA A 16 17.91 13.87 -6.99
CA ALA A 16 19.03 14.65 -6.44
C ALA A 16 19.06 14.54 -4.91
N ALA A 17 20.13 13.93 -4.38
CA ALA A 17 20.44 13.87 -2.96
C ALA A 17 21.32 15.07 -2.56
N SER A 18 21.11 15.59 -1.35
CA SER A 18 22.15 16.29 -0.58
C SER A 18 21.94 16.01 0.90
N ALA A 19 23.00 15.56 1.56
CA ALA A 19 23.04 15.08 2.93
C ALA A 19 23.03 16.22 3.97
N CYS A 20 22.53 15.92 5.18
CA CYS A 20 23.04 16.47 6.43
C CYS A 20 22.81 15.45 7.58
N GLU A 21 23.79 15.35 8.46
CA GLU A 21 24.01 14.35 9.53
C GLU A 21 22.94 14.29 10.65
N PRO A 22 22.92 13.21 11.46
CA PRO A 22 21.82 12.91 12.37
C PRO A 22 21.93 13.65 13.72
N ALA A 23 20.78 14.10 14.24
CA ALA A 23 20.62 14.50 15.63
C ALA A 23 19.87 13.39 16.39
N GLU A 24 20.39 13.03 17.57
CA GLU A 24 19.86 11.99 18.46
C GLU A 24 18.44 12.31 18.97
N PRO A 25 17.54 11.32 19.12
CA PRO A 25 16.26 11.55 19.78
C PRO A 25 16.33 11.25 21.29
N SER A 26 15.89 12.23 22.09
CA SER A 26 15.49 12.08 23.49
C SER A 26 14.08 11.44 23.57
N PRO A 27 13.77 10.65 24.62
CA PRO A 27 12.50 9.96 24.74
C PRO A 27 11.42 10.89 25.30
N GLY A 28 10.25 10.90 24.66
CA GLY A 28 9.07 11.61 25.12
C GLY A 28 7.86 11.12 24.35
N SER A 29 6.98 10.44 25.06
CA SER A 29 5.66 10.00 24.60
C SER A 29 4.88 11.14 23.97
N ASP A 30 4.25 10.89 22.83
CA ASP A 30 2.89 11.34 22.55
C ASP A 30 2.30 10.45 21.45
N SER A 31 1.23 9.73 21.80
CA SER A 31 0.42 8.98 20.85
C SER A 31 -0.24 9.97 19.90
N ALA A 32 0.18 9.97 18.64
CA ALA A 32 -0.48 10.76 17.61
C ALA A 32 -1.79 10.07 17.20
N THR A 33 -2.90 10.50 17.80
CA THR A 33 -4.26 10.15 17.35
C THR A 33 -4.55 10.90 16.05
N ALA A 34 -5.02 10.21 15.01
CA ALA A 34 -5.53 10.86 13.81
C ALA A 34 -6.78 11.69 14.18
N ILE A 35 -6.73 12.99 13.89
CA ILE A 35 -7.71 13.98 14.34
C ILE A 35 -8.27 14.66 13.09
N ALA A 36 -9.58 14.55 12.84
CA ALA A 36 -10.19 15.39 11.81
C ALA A 36 -10.59 16.75 12.36
N SER A 37 -10.39 17.79 11.55
CA SER A 37 -10.97 19.12 11.76
C SER A 37 -12.03 19.39 10.68
N VAL A 38 -13.26 18.93 10.89
CA VAL A 38 -14.39 19.38 10.04
C VAL A 38 -14.91 20.67 10.66
N THR A 39 -14.72 21.81 9.99
CA THR A 39 -15.09 23.07 10.64
C THR A 39 -15.67 24.14 9.72
N ASP A 40 -16.87 24.61 10.08
CA ASP A 40 -17.30 26.03 10.01
C ASP A 40 -16.69 26.85 11.18
N ASN A 41 -16.07 26.21 12.17
CA ASN A 41 -15.38 26.82 13.31
C ASN A 41 -13.96 26.21 13.53
N PRO A 42 -12.86 26.86 13.10
CA PRO A 42 -11.52 26.27 12.92
C PRO A 42 -10.84 25.67 14.17
N ASN A 43 -11.46 25.72 15.35
CA ASN A 43 -10.93 25.20 16.61
C ASN A 43 -11.59 23.89 17.08
N GLN A 44 -12.53 23.31 16.32
CA GLN A 44 -13.22 22.08 16.72
C GLN A 44 -12.60 20.85 16.05
N VAL A 45 -12.07 19.94 16.87
CA VAL A 45 -11.63 18.60 16.47
C VAL A 45 -12.79 17.63 16.64
N LEU A 46 -13.11 16.87 15.59
CA LEU A 46 -14.14 15.85 15.62
C LEU A 46 -13.53 14.45 15.49
N PRO A 47 -14.04 13.44 16.20
CA PRO A 47 -13.62 12.07 16.02
C PRO A 47 -13.92 11.60 14.58
N ILE A 48 -12.97 10.88 14.00
CA ILE A 48 -13.15 10.16 12.74
C ILE A 48 -12.98 8.66 12.92
N ALA A 49 -13.65 7.94 12.04
CA ALA A 49 -13.48 6.50 11.84
C ALA A 49 -13.40 6.22 10.34
N VAL A 50 -12.84 5.06 10.00
CA VAL A 50 -12.86 4.55 8.63
C VAL A 50 -13.51 3.17 8.63
N GLU A 51 -14.54 3.00 7.80
CA GLU A 51 -15.16 1.71 7.53
C GLU A 51 -14.76 1.26 6.12
N GLY A 52 -13.78 0.35 6.05
CA GLY A 52 -13.12 -0.01 4.79
C GLY A 52 -12.30 1.16 4.23
N THR A 53 -12.86 1.91 3.28
CA THR A 53 -12.29 3.18 2.80
C THR A 53 -13.19 4.38 3.07
N HIS A 54 -14.39 4.16 3.64
CA HIS A 54 -15.35 5.23 3.91
C HIS A 54 -14.95 6.02 5.15
N LEU A 55 -14.66 7.31 4.96
CA LEU A 55 -14.47 8.24 6.06
C LEU A 55 -15.80 8.61 6.71
N ILE A 56 -15.86 8.44 8.04
CA ILE A 56 -17.01 8.80 8.85
C ILE A 56 -16.56 9.81 9.91
N VAL A 57 -17.25 10.94 9.97
CA VAL A 57 -17.05 11.97 11.00
C VAL A 57 -18.22 11.93 11.98
N HIS A 58 -17.92 11.80 13.26
CA HIS A 58 -18.91 11.84 14.32
C HIS A 58 -19.08 13.27 14.85
N LYS A 59 -20.27 13.85 14.66
CA LYS A 59 -20.60 15.21 15.12
C LYS A 59 -21.03 15.17 16.60
N GLN A 60 -20.90 16.30 17.29
CA GLN A 60 -21.22 16.40 18.72
C GLN A 60 -22.72 16.20 19.04
N ASP A 61 -23.59 16.48 18.07
CA ASP A 61 -25.04 16.27 18.18
C ASP A 61 -25.45 14.80 18.01
N GLY A 62 -24.48 13.89 17.85
CA GLY A 62 -24.69 12.46 17.64
C GLY A 62 -24.95 12.06 16.19
N THR A 63 -25.05 13.02 15.27
CA THR A 63 -25.16 12.74 13.83
C THR A 63 -23.79 12.40 13.22
N ARG A 64 -23.81 11.88 11.99
CA ARG A 64 -22.60 11.51 11.24
C ARG A 64 -22.55 12.31 9.94
N ALA A 65 -21.35 12.67 9.49
CA ALA A 65 -21.09 13.09 8.12
C ALA A 65 -20.21 12.05 7.42
N ALA A 66 -20.51 11.77 6.16
CA ALA A 66 -19.79 10.83 5.31
C ALA A 66 -19.90 11.28 3.85
N ASP A 67 -19.16 10.60 2.96
CA ASP A 67 -19.22 10.79 1.52
C ASP A 67 -19.11 12.29 1.13
N ASP A 68 -19.91 12.76 0.18
CA ASP A 68 -19.85 14.14 -0.36
C ASP A 68 -20.01 15.24 0.71
N GLU A 69 -20.59 14.96 1.88
CA GLU A 69 -20.66 15.94 2.99
C GLU A 69 -19.27 16.34 3.51
N LEU A 70 -18.24 15.53 3.23
CA LEU A 70 -16.87 15.75 3.68
C LEU A 70 -16.02 16.55 2.69
N ILE A 71 -16.53 16.89 1.51
CA ILE A 71 -15.80 17.71 0.53
C ILE A 71 -15.56 19.11 1.13
N GLY A 72 -14.29 19.53 1.13
CA GLY A 72 -13.82 20.77 1.76
C GLY A 72 -13.37 20.62 3.22
N ALA A 73 -13.64 19.48 3.87
CA ALA A 73 -13.17 19.20 5.22
C ALA A 73 -11.65 19.12 5.29
N LYS A 74 -11.08 19.45 6.46
CA LYS A 74 -9.64 19.34 6.71
C LYS A 74 -9.34 18.24 7.72
N LEU A 75 -8.39 17.37 7.42
CA LEU A 75 -8.06 16.19 8.22
C LEU A 75 -6.58 16.25 8.63
N LEU A 76 -6.27 15.93 9.87
CA LEU A 76 -4.89 15.68 10.30
C LEU A 76 -4.62 14.18 10.17
N VAL A 77 -3.88 13.80 9.14
CA VAL A 77 -3.60 12.39 8.81
C VAL A 77 -2.13 12.19 8.47
N SER A 78 -1.61 11.01 8.79
CA SER A 78 -0.29 10.56 8.31
C SER A 78 -0.40 10.09 6.86
N VAL A 79 0.70 10.24 6.12
CA VAL A 79 0.81 9.82 4.71
C VAL A 79 2.07 8.98 4.58
N ASP A 80 1.94 7.76 4.07
CA ASP A 80 3.04 6.82 3.82
C ASP A 80 4.04 6.70 5.01
N GLY A 81 3.53 6.53 6.23
CA GLY A 81 4.29 6.40 7.48
C GLY A 81 4.93 7.70 8.01
N GLY A 82 4.65 8.85 7.38
CA GLY A 82 5.17 10.15 7.76
C GLY A 82 4.44 10.82 8.95
N PRO A 83 4.92 11.98 9.42
CA PRO A 83 4.24 12.75 10.45
C PRO A 83 2.84 13.23 9.98
N PRO A 84 1.87 13.40 10.89
CA PRO A 84 0.55 13.90 10.52
C PRO A 84 0.60 15.28 9.87
N GLN A 85 -0.16 15.46 8.79
CA GLN A 85 -0.28 16.72 8.06
C GLN A 85 -1.74 17.10 7.82
N LEU A 86 -2.02 18.40 7.74
CA LEU A 86 -3.37 18.92 7.50
C LEU A 86 -3.70 18.86 6.01
N LEU A 87 -4.64 17.98 5.65
CA LEU A 87 -5.09 17.75 4.28
C LEU A 87 -6.52 18.22 4.09
N ARG A 88 -6.84 18.79 2.93
CA ARG A 88 -8.22 19.06 2.54
C ARG A 88 -8.75 17.93 1.66
N VAL A 89 -9.98 17.50 1.91
CA VAL A 89 -10.74 16.63 1.01
C VAL A 89 -11.22 17.48 -0.18
N ASP A 90 -10.72 17.21 -1.38
CA ASP A 90 -11.11 17.95 -2.58
C ASP A 90 -12.26 17.27 -3.35
N SER A 91 -12.29 15.94 -3.37
CA SER A 91 -13.33 15.15 -4.01
C SER A 91 -13.36 13.72 -3.48
N ILE A 92 -14.51 13.07 -3.62
CA ILE A 92 -14.74 11.67 -3.26
C ILE A 92 -15.44 11.00 -4.45
N GLU A 93 -14.96 9.83 -4.86
CA GLU A 93 -15.53 9.09 -5.99
C GLU A 93 -15.39 7.58 -5.75
N ALA A 94 -16.34 6.78 -6.25
CA ALA A 94 -16.17 5.32 -6.25
C ALA A 94 -14.99 4.94 -7.16
N ASP A 95 -14.20 3.94 -6.78
CA ASP A 95 -13.10 3.48 -7.63
C ASP A 95 -13.68 2.87 -8.92
N PRO A 96 -13.38 3.43 -10.10
CA PRO A 96 -13.84 2.85 -11.37
C PRO A 96 -13.30 1.43 -11.60
N ALA A 97 -12.26 1.05 -10.85
CA ALA A 97 -11.70 -0.29 -10.88
C ALA A 97 -12.53 -1.32 -10.11
N ASP A 98 -13.26 -0.88 -9.09
CA ASP A 98 -14.01 -1.72 -8.18
C ASP A 98 -15.45 -1.89 -8.67
N LYS A 99 -15.81 -3.14 -8.96
CA LYS A 99 -17.18 -3.48 -9.41
C LYS A 99 -18.16 -3.65 -8.27
N THR A 100 -17.67 -3.76 -7.03
CA THR A 100 -18.50 -3.91 -5.84
C THR A 100 -18.98 -2.55 -5.34
N GLY A 101 -18.23 -1.48 -5.61
CA GLY A 101 -18.52 -0.13 -5.14
C GLY A 101 -18.19 0.07 -3.66
N GLU A 102 -17.40 -0.83 -3.07
CA GLU A 102 -16.95 -0.78 -1.68
C GLU A 102 -15.74 0.14 -1.47
N ILE A 103 -15.06 0.51 -2.57
CA ILE A 103 -13.86 1.34 -2.53
C ILE A 103 -14.19 2.77 -2.95
N LEU A 104 -13.94 3.72 -2.05
CA LEU A 104 -13.92 5.16 -2.33
C LEU A 104 -12.50 5.68 -2.49
N LEU A 105 -12.31 6.49 -3.53
CA LEU A 105 -11.12 7.25 -3.82
C LEU A 105 -11.30 8.70 -3.38
N TYR A 106 -10.27 9.26 -2.78
CA TYR A 106 -10.23 10.63 -2.32
C TYR A 106 -9.16 11.41 -3.08
N ALA A 107 -9.49 12.63 -3.52
CA ALA A 107 -8.47 13.61 -3.83
C ALA A 107 -8.18 14.41 -2.56
N PHE A 108 -6.93 14.36 -2.09
CA PHE A 108 -6.47 15.15 -0.97
C PHE A 108 -5.46 16.19 -1.43
N SER A 109 -5.54 17.40 -0.89
CA SER A 109 -4.51 18.41 -1.06
C SER A 109 -3.94 18.92 0.25
N SER A 110 -2.65 19.19 0.25
CA SER A 110 -1.98 19.96 1.30
C SER A 110 -1.70 21.36 0.80
N GLN A 111 -1.69 22.33 1.71
CA GLN A 111 -1.35 23.70 1.36
C GLN A 111 0.17 23.88 1.41
N ASP A 112 0.75 24.30 0.29
CA ASP A 112 2.15 24.68 0.21
C ASP A 112 2.39 25.92 1.10
N PRO A 113 3.27 25.85 2.13
CA PRO A 113 3.41 26.93 3.09
C PRO A 113 4.10 28.17 2.52
N GLN A 114 4.82 28.05 1.41
CA GLN A 114 5.53 29.17 0.78
C GLN A 114 4.63 29.94 -0.18
N THR A 115 3.81 29.22 -0.94
CA THR A 115 2.98 29.78 -2.01
C THR A 115 1.51 29.92 -1.65
N GLY A 116 1.06 29.23 -0.60
CA GLY A 116 -0.35 29.13 -0.21
C GLY A 116 -1.21 28.29 -1.16
N LEU A 117 -0.62 27.69 -2.20
CA LEU A 117 -1.33 26.88 -3.18
C LEU A 117 -1.64 25.50 -2.62
N TRP A 118 -2.85 25.02 -2.90
CA TRP A 118 -3.24 23.63 -2.61
C TRP A 118 -2.66 22.70 -3.67
N ARG A 119 -1.93 21.68 -3.23
CA ARG A 119 -1.31 20.67 -4.10
C ARG A 119 -1.78 19.29 -3.72
N ASN A 120 -2.08 18.48 -4.74
CA ASN A 120 -2.45 17.08 -4.51
C ASN A 120 -1.30 16.35 -3.80
N VAL A 121 -1.63 15.63 -2.73
CA VAL A 121 -0.63 14.90 -1.94
C VAL A 121 -0.24 13.58 -2.59
N CYS A 122 -1.14 13.00 -3.39
CA CYS A 122 -0.87 11.76 -4.07
C CYS A 122 -0.24 12.00 -5.44
N PRO A 123 0.93 11.39 -5.71
CA PRO A 123 1.48 11.31 -7.05
C PRO A 123 0.51 10.62 -8.01
N ALA A 124 0.69 10.88 -9.30
CA ALA A 124 -0.08 10.18 -10.33
C ALA A 124 0.29 8.69 -10.34
N ASP A 125 -0.74 7.84 -10.36
CA ASP A 125 -0.59 6.43 -10.70
C ASP A 125 -0.22 6.27 -12.20
N PRO A 126 0.09 5.05 -12.66
CA PRO A 126 0.46 4.77 -14.05
C PRO A 126 -0.60 5.15 -15.09
N ASN A 127 -1.87 5.30 -14.68
CA ASN A 127 -2.98 5.74 -15.52
C ASN A 127 -3.25 7.25 -15.40
N GLY A 128 -2.43 7.98 -14.65
CA GLY A 128 -2.60 9.41 -14.39
C GLY A 128 -3.54 9.73 -13.22
N LEU A 129 -4.05 8.73 -12.49
CA LEU A 129 -4.98 8.96 -11.39
C LEU A 129 -4.22 9.47 -10.16
N GLN A 130 -4.61 10.64 -9.64
CA GLN A 130 -4.04 11.23 -8.43
C GLN A 130 -5.05 11.17 -7.29
N ARG A 131 -5.16 9.98 -6.70
CA ARG A 131 -6.10 9.66 -5.62
C ARG A 131 -5.44 8.85 -4.53
N GLY A 132 -6.03 8.88 -3.34
CA GLY A 132 -5.69 7.99 -2.24
C GLY A 132 -6.92 7.42 -1.54
N PHE A 133 -6.66 6.64 -0.50
CA PHE A 133 -7.64 5.98 0.36
C PHE A 133 -7.23 6.23 1.80
N LEU A 134 -8.20 6.32 2.70
CA LEU A 134 -7.92 6.23 4.13
C LEU A 134 -8.04 4.78 4.56
N LEU A 135 -7.08 4.32 5.35
CA LEU A 135 -7.07 2.98 5.93
C LEU A 135 -6.85 3.07 7.43
N SER A 136 -7.51 2.19 8.18
CA SER A 136 -7.22 2.00 9.59
C SER A 136 -5.85 1.35 9.79
N GLY A 137 -5.17 1.74 10.86
CA GLY A 137 -3.84 1.29 11.22
C GLY A 137 -2.74 2.25 10.77
N SER A 138 -1.51 1.79 10.94
CA SER A 138 -0.30 2.54 10.56
C SER A 138 0.68 1.65 9.82
N TRP A 139 1.59 2.25 9.07
CA TRP A 139 2.68 1.53 8.42
C TRP A 139 4.01 1.81 9.12
N THR A 140 4.73 0.75 9.46
CA THR A 140 6.09 0.87 9.99
C THR A 140 7.05 1.31 8.89
N GLN A 141 8.26 1.73 9.27
CA GLN A 141 9.32 2.07 8.31
C GLN A 141 9.71 0.89 7.41
N THR A 142 9.50 -0.34 7.85
CA THR A 142 9.74 -1.53 7.02
C THR A 142 8.57 -1.83 6.08
N GLY A 143 7.43 -1.15 6.22
CA GLY A 143 6.21 -1.36 5.44
C GLY A 143 5.30 -2.46 5.99
N GLU A 144 5.40 -2.75 7.28
CA GLU A 144 4.43 -3.58 7.99
C GLU A 144 3.18 -2.76 8.33
N HIS A 145 2.00 -3.26 7.97
CA HIS A 145 0.73 -2.69 8.37
C HIS A 145 0.39 -3.17 9.78
N VAL A 146 0.35 -2.24 10.74
CA VAL A 146 -0.02 -2.50 12.13
C VAL A 146 -1.49 -2.15 12.31
N LYS A 147 -2.28 -3.12 12.77
CA LYS A 147 -3.70 -2.92 13.08
C LYS A 147 -3.86 -1.96 14.25
N ASP A 148 -4.59 -0.88 14.00
CA ASP A 148 -5.02 0.05 15.04
C ASP A 148 -6.23 0.83 14.53
N ASP A 149 -7.42 0.54 15.06
CA ASP A 149 -8.67 1.21 14.67
C ASP A 149 -8.71 2.69 15.09
N SER A 150 -7.78 3.13 15.95
CA SER A 150 -7.66 4.52 16.38
C SER A 150 -6.70 5.36 15.53
N VAL A 151 -5.96 4.72 14.63
CA VAL A 151 -5.04 5.37 13.69
C VAL A 151 -5.58 5.25 12.28
N ILE A 152 -5.46 6.33 11.52
CA ILE A 152 -5.87 6.39 10.13
C ILE A 152 -4.70 6.94 9.33
N GLU A 153 -4.35 6.23 8.26
CA GLU A 153 -3.29 6.62 7.34
C GLU A 153 -3.81 6.74 5.91
N LEU A 154 -3.26 7.70 5.18
CA LEU A 154 -3.50 7.87 3.76
C LEU A 154 -2.54 6.98 2.96
N ALA A 155 -3.10 6.14 2.11
CA ALA A 155 -2.39 5.39 1.08
C ALA A 155 -2.74 5.93 -0.32
N CYS A 156 -1.73 6.17 -1.16
CA CYS A 156 -1.97 6.65 -2.53
C CYS A 156 -2.16 5.49 -3.54
N THR A 157 -2.95 5.75 -4.59
CA THR A 157 -3.16 4.82 -5.72
C THR A 157 -1.87 4.46 -6.46
N SER A 158 -0.85 5.33 -6.39
CA SER A 158 0.50 5.08 -6.90
C SER A 158 1.33 4.13 -6.01
N GLY A 159 1.00 4.02 -4.72
CA GLY A 159 1.68 3.20 -3.72
C GLY A 159 1.33 1.71 -3.79
N GLY A 160 2.09 0.87 -3.10
CA GLY A 160 1.85 -0.58 -3.08
C GLY A 160 0.57 -0.94 -2.35
N GLU A 161 0.30 -0.23 -1.26
CA GLU A 161 -0.86 -0.30 -0.38
C GLU A 161 -2.14 -0.08 -1.18
N GLY A 162 -2.20 1.04 -1.91
CA GLY A 162 -3.31 1.40 -2.78
C GLY A 162 -3.46 0.42 -3.94
N LYS A 163 -2.37 0.02 -4.61
CA LYS A 163 -2.43 -0.98 -5.69
C LYS A 163 -3.03 -2.30 -5.22
N CYS A 164 -2.67 -2.77 -4.03
CA CYS A 164 -3.18 -4.02 -3.47
C CYS A 164 -4.68 -3.95 -3.14
N LEU A 165 -5.18 -2.81 -2.62
CA LEU A 165 -6.63 -2.61 -2.47
C LEU A 165 -7.36 -2.71 -3.81
N ARG A 166 -6.81 -2.07 -4.84
CA ARG A 166 -7.41 -2.04 -6.20
C ARG A 166 -7.32 -3.37 -6.93
N LEU A 167 -6.47 -4.28 -6.46
CA LEU A 167 -6.45 -5.69 -6.84
C LEU A 167 -7.46 -6.53 -6.02
N GLY A 168 -8.23 -5.93 -5.12
CA GLY A 168 -9.26 -6.62 -4.34
C GLY A 168 -8.74 -7.29 -3.07
N TYR A 169 -7.50 -7.04 -2.65
CA TYR A 169 -7.01 -7.48 -1.34
C TYR A 169 -7.51 -6.48 -0.29
N LEU A 170 -8.67 -6.75 0.32
CA LEU A 170 -9.36 -5.81 1.21
C LEU A 170 -9.09 -6.16 2.69
N PRO A 171 -8.22 -5.43 3.42
CA PRO A 171 -7.73 -5.84 4.74
C PRO A 171 -8.78 -5.81 5.85
N TRP A 172 -9.92 -5.15 5.64
CA TRP A 172 -11.02 -5.04 6.62
C TRP A 172 -12.01 -6.22 6.60
N LYS A 173 -11.88 -7.17 5.66
CA LYS A 173 -12.83 -8.27 5.51
C LYS A 173 -12.62 -9.39 6.52
N SER A 174 -11.37 -9.73 6.83
CA SER A 174 -11.00 -10.74 7.82
C SER A 174 -9.51 -10.66 8.16
N ASP A 175 -9.07 -11.38 9.20
CA ASP A 175 -7.64 -11.53 9.50
C ASP A 175 -6.85 -12.18 8.35
N LYS A 176 -7.50 -13.08 7.60
CA LYS A 176 -6.88 -13.71 6.43
C LYS A 176 -6.70 -12.71 5.29
N ASP A 177 -7.68 -11.84 5.07
CA ASP A 177 -7.60 -10.80 4.04
C ASP A 177 -6.61 -9.70 4.41
N PHE A 178 -6.50 -9.38 5.70
CA PHE A 178 -5.43 -8.54 6.21
C PHE A 178 -4.04 -9.11 5.87
N ALA A 179 -3.81 -10.39 6.18
CA ALA A 179 -2.53 -11.05 5.87
C ALA A 179 -2.25 -11.10 4.35
N ARG A 180 -3.28 -11.23 3.51
CA ARG A 180 -3.14 -11.18 2.04
C ARG A 180 -2.77 -9.79 1.54
N HIS A 181 -3.41 -8.74 2.06
CA HIS A 181 -3.03 -7.37 1.71
C HIS A 181 -1.57 -7.10 2.09
N GLN A 182 -1.16 -7.49 3.29
CA GLN A 182 0.25 -7.41 3.70
C GLN A 182 1.18 -8.20 2.76
N ALA A 183 0.84 -9.44 2.40
CA ALA A 183 1.64 -10.23 1.45
C ALA A 183 1.73 -9.56 0.07
N CYS A 184 0.63 -8.96 -0.40
CA CYS A 184 0.60 -8.21 -1.64
C CYS A 184 1.51 -6.97 -1.57
N THR A 185 1.50 -6.19 -0.48
CA THR A 185 2.35 -4.99 -0.39
C THR A 185 3.84 -5.34 -0.36
N ARG A 186 4.23 -6.42 0.33
CA ARG A 186 5.59 -6.98 0.27
C ARG A 186 5.96 -7.38 -1.15
N MET A 187 5.06 -8.11 -1.82
CA MET A 187 5.24 -8.53 -3.20
C MET A 187 5.40 -7.35 -4.16
N MET A 188 4.58 -6.30 -4.04
CA MET A 188 4.66 -5.09 -4.89
C MET A 188 6.05 -4.46 -4.85
N ARG A 189 6.67 -4.45 -3.66
CA ARG A 189 8.00 -3.89 -3.41
C ARG A 189 9.15 -4.86 -3.70
N ALA A 190 8.83 -6.12 -4.01
CA ALA A 190 9.79 -7.23 -4.01
C ALA A 190 10.56 -7.31 -2.68
N ASP A 191 9.88 -7.07 -1.56
CA ASP A 191 10.46 -7.12 -0.21
C ASP A 191 10.59 -8.58 0.26
N TYR A 192 11.53 -9.30 -0.36
CA TYR A 192 11.67 -10.75 -0.19
C TYR A 192 11.94 -11.15 1.27
N CYS A 193 12.68 -10.32 2.01
CA CYS A 193 13.02 -10.62 3.40
C CYS A 193 11.95 -10.15 4.40
N GLY A 194 11.06 -9.22 4.00
CA GLY A 194 10.05 -8.63 4.87
C GLY A 194 10.61 -7.52 5.77
N ASP A 195 11.79 -6.99 5.44
CA ASP A 195 12.52 -6.01 6.25
C ASP A 195 12.41 -4.58 5.70
N GLY A 196 11.64 -4.40 4.62
CA GLY A 196 11.47 -3.13 3.95
C GLY A 196 12.51 -2.85 2.86
N THR A 197 13.44 -3.75 2.60
CA THR A 197 14.36 -3.63 1.46
C THR A 197 13.63 -3.91 0.16
N SER A 198 13.46 -2.88 -0.67
CA SER A 198 12.79 -2.99 -1.96
C SER A 198 13.76 -3.52 -3.03
N TYR A 199 13.44 -4.66 -3.65
CA TYR A 199 14.15 -5.18 -4.82
C TYR A 199 13.45 -4.84 -6.15
N THR A 200 12.42 -3.99 -6.11
CA THR A 200 11.72 -3.52 -7.30
C THR A 200 12.19 -2.13 -7.75
N LYS A 201 11.75 -1.72 -8.94
CA LYS A 201 11.84 -0.36 -9.43
C LYS A 201 10.48 0.07 -9.94
N ASN A 202 10.22 1.37 -9.79
CA ASN A 202 9.20 2.03 -10.57
C ASN A 202 9.46 1.75 -12.08
N GLY A 203 8.52 1.07 -12.71
CA GLY A 203 8.40 0.71 -14.12
C GLY A 203 8.17 -0.78 -14.31
N THR A 204 8.21 -1.55 -13.23
CA THR A 204 8.36 -3.01 -13.36
C THR A 204 7.02 -3.69 -13.54
N LEU A 205 6.83 -4.24 -14.74
CA LEU A 205 5.69 -5.06 -15.09
C LEU A 205 5.69 -6.36 -14.28
N ILE A 206 4.57 -6.63 -13.62
CA ILE A 206 4.29 -7.88 -12.90
C ILE A 206 2.88 -8.36 -13.21
N ASN A 207 2.66 -9.66 -13.09
CA ASN A 207 1.33 -10.26 -13.01
C ASN A 207 1.17 -10.90 -11.63
N VAL A 208 0.02 -10.67 -11.01
CA VAL A 208 -0.27 -11.04 -9.62
C VAL A 208 -1.44 -12.00 -9.62
N TYR A 209 -1.36 -13.04 -8.81
CA TYR A 209 -2.41 -14.05 -8.69
C TYR A 209 -2.34 -14.73 -7.34
N ASP A 210 -3.41 -15.43 -6.99
CA ASP A 210 -3.50 -16.10 -5.70
C ASP A 210 -4.32 -17.39 -5.76
N PRO A 211 -4.13 -18.31 -4.80
CA PRO A 211 -4.87 -19.58 -4.76
C PRO A 211 -6.38 -19.42 -4.60
N GLU A 212 -6.85 -18.25 -4.19
CA GLU A 212 -8.24 -17.97 -3.79
C GLU A 212 -9.00 -17.22 -4.90
N THR A 213 -8.32 -16.99 -6.03
CA THR A 213 -8.87 -16.38 -7.25
C THR A 213 -9.41 -14.96 -7.07
N ILE A 214 -8.91 -14.23 -6.06
CA ILE A 214 -9.11 -12.77 -5.98
C ILE A 214 -8.52 -12.15 -7.23
N GLN A 215 -7.24 -12.46 -7.49
CA GLN A 215 -6.60 -12.31 -8.78
C GLN A 215 -6.39 -13.68 -9.44
N ASN A 216 -6.74 -13.76 -10.72
CA ASN A 216 -6.54 -14.97 -11.52
C ASN A 216 -5.24 -14.82 -12.29
N GLU A 217 -4.50 -15.91 -12.42
CA GLU A 217 -3.32 -15.93 -13.27
C GLU A 217 -3.69 -15.49 -14.69
N ASP A 218 -3.03 -14.42 -15.16
CA ASP A 218 -3.05 -14.02 -16.55
C ASP A 218 -1.72 -14.41 -17.19
N PRO A 219 -1.69 -15.43 -18.06
CA PRO A 219 -0.48 -15.82 -18.77
C PRO A 219 -0.14 -14.72 -19.78
N THR A 220 0.52 -13.69 -19.28
CA THR A 220 1.05 -12.60 -20.08
C THR A 220 2.33 -13.08 -20.74
N ASP A 221 2.38 -13.03 -22.06
CA ASP A 221 3.55 -13.45 -22.83
C ASP A 221 4.84 -12.79 -22.30
N GLY A 222 5.82 -13.62 -21.96
CA GLY A 222 7.14 -13.18 -21.50
C GLY A 222 7.22 -12.82 -20.01
N LEU A 223 6.23 -13.14 -19.18
CA LEU A 223 6.39 -13.16 -17.72
C LEU A 223 6.59 -14.60 -17.22
N GLU A 224 7.50 -14.78 -16.27
CA GLU A 224 7.81 -16.07 -15.66
C GLU A 224 7.62 -16.01 -14.15
N PHE A 225 7.32 -17.16 -13.53
CA PHE A 225 7.15 -17.27 -12.08
C PHE A 225 8.37 -16.69 -11.33
N GLU A 226 8.09 -15.75 -10.43
CA GLU A 226 9.11 -15.05 -9.66
C GLU A 226 9.23 -15.61 -8.25
N ALA A 227 8.14 -15.54 -7.50
CA ALA A 227 8.13 -15.81 -6.07
C ALA A 227 6.71 -16.05 -5.56
N ALA A 228 6.66 -16.64 -4.37
CA ALA A 228 5.45 -16.79 -3.58
C ALA A 228 5.60 -16.05 -2.26
N TRP A 229 4.50 -15.51 -1.74
CA TRP A 229 4.51 -14.48 -0.72
C TRP A 229 3.55 -14.80 0.42
N GLY A 230 4.02 -14.54 1.63
CA GLY A 230 3.22 -14.45 2.86
C GLY A 230 3.34 -13.05 3.45
N PRO A 231 2.68 -12.78 4.60
CA PRO A 231 2.67 -11.44 5.20
C PRO A 231 4.08 -10.97 5.63
N GLU A 232 4.94 -11.92 6.00
CA GLU A 232 6.31 -11.65 6.47
C GLU A 232 7.35 -11.54 5.34
N GLY A 233 6.94 -11.53 4.08
CA GLY A 233 7.85 -11.55 2.92
C GLY A 233 7.73 -12.84 2.11
N ALA A 234 8.78 -13.19 1.37
CA ALA A 234 8.74 -14.34 0.47
C ALA A 234 8.69 -15.68 1.23
N ILE A 235 7.85 -16.59 0.74
CA ILE A 235 7.83 -18.01 1.11
C ILE A 235 8.96 -18.75 0.38
N CYS A 236 9.13 -18.45 -0.91
CA CYS A 236 10.24 -18.90 -1.74
C CYS A 236 10.44 -17.94 -2.93
N VAL A 237 11.64 -17.94 -3.52
CA VAL A 237 12.00 -17.07 -4.66
C VAL A 237 12.64 -17.89 -5.79
N LYS A 238 11.92 -18.09 -6.90
CA LYS A 238 12.47 -18.77 -8.09
C LYS A 238 13.56 -17.92 -8.73
N ARG A 239 13.31 -16.63 -8.86
CA ARG A 239 14.20 -15.64 -9.48
C ARG A 239 13.96 -14.26 -8.87
N THR A 240 14.98 -13.41 -8.89
CA THR A 240 14.81 -12.02 -8.48
C THR A 240 14.18 -11.20 -9.60
N ARG A 241 13.35 -10.22 -9.22
CA ARG A 241 12.61 -9.35 -10.15
C ARG A 241 13.55 -8.49 -10.99
N ILE A 242 14.55 -7.91 -10.33
CA ILE A 242 15.56 -7.04 -10.92
C ILE A 242 16.92 -7.54 -10.45
N PRO A 243 17.64 -8.33 -11.27
CA PRO A 243 18.93 -8.90 -10.89
C PRO A 243 19.96 -7.85 -10.45
N GLU A 244 19.88 -6.62 -10.99
CA GLU A 244 20.76 -5.52 -10.59
C GLU A 244 20.52 -5.01 -9.17
N ASN A 245 19.35 -5.29 -8.59
CA ASN A 245 19.03 -4.92 -7.21
C ASN A 245 19.42 -6.03 -6.22
N GLY A 246 19.69 -7.26 -6.69
CA GLY A 246 20.13 -8.37 -5.84
C GLY A 246 20.00 -9.73 -6.53
N SER A 247 20.94 -10.61 -6.26
CA SER A 247 20.93 -12.02 -6.69
C SER A 247 20.22 -12.92 -5.66
N LEU A 248 19.92 -14.17 -6.03
CA LEU A 248 19.38 -15.15 -5.08
C LEU A 248 20.36 -15.43 -3.92
N ASP A 249 21.66 -15.43 -4.19
CA ASP A 249 22.69 -15.60 -3.15
C ASP A 249 22.72 -14.42 -2.17
N ASP A 250 22.47 -13.20 -2.67
CA ASP A 250 22.35 -12.02 -1.82
C ASP A 250 21.13 -12.10 -0.91
N LEU A 251 20.00 -12.58 -1.45
CA LEU A 251 18.79 -12.80 -0.64
C LEU A 251 18.98 -13.86 0.43
N VAL A 252 19.62 -14.99 0.09
CA VAL A 252 19.93 -16.04 1.08
C VAL A 252 20.87 -15.50 2.17
N ARG A 253 21.82 -14.62 1.83
CA ARG A 253 22.70 -13.98 2.82
C ARG A 253 21.96 -12.97 3.69
N ALA A 254 21.03 -12.20 3.13
CA ALA A 254 20.28 -11.18 3.84
C ALA A 254 19.29 -11.78 4.85
N CYS A 255 18.55 -12.84 4.46
CA CYS A 255 17.58 -13.50 5.33
C CYS A 255 17.68 -15.04 5.27
N PRO A 256 18.79 -15.62 5.79
CA PRO A 256 19.08 -17.06 5.67
C PRO A 256 18.02 -17.95 6.34
N ASN A 257 17.44 -17.50 7.45
CA ASN A 257 16.39 -18.24 8.16
C ASN A 257 15.11 -18.40 7.32
N ARG A 258 14.91 -17.53 6.33
CA ARG A 258 13.75 -17.54 5.42
C ARG A 258 14.07 -18.27 4.13
N LEU A 259 15.21 -17.98 3.51
CA LEU A 259 15.45 -18.33 2.11
C LEU A 259 16.47 -19.44 1.87
N THR A 260 17.18 -19.93 2.89
CA THR A 260 18.10 -21.07 2.72
C THR A 260 17.33 -22.30 2.22
N GLY A 261 17.70 -22.80 1.03
CA GLY A 261 17.04 -23.94 0.39
C GLY A 261 15.68 -23.63 -0.24
N ARG A 262 15.25 -22.36 -0.25
CA ARG A 262 13.95 -21.91 -0.80
C ARG A 262 14.12 -20.95 -1.99
N THR A 263 15.26 -21.01 -2.67
CA THR A 263 15.55 -20.18 -3.85
C THR A 263 15.90 -21.04 -5.06
N GLY A 264 15.77 -20.49 -6.27
CA GLY A 264 16.14 -21.17 -7.52
C GLY A 264 15.34 -22.46 -7.70
N GLU A 265 16.00 -23.60 -7.84
CA GLU A 265 15.32 -24.91 -7.97
C GLU A 265 14.53 -25.31 -6.71
N GLY A 266 14.85 -24.76 -5.54
CA GLY A 266 14.07 -24.95 -4.31
C GLY A 266 12.72 -24.22 -4.31
N CYS A 267 12.43 -23.42 -5.34
CA CYS A 267 11.17 -22.73 -5.51
C CYS A 267 10.62 -23.02 -6.91
N SER A 268 9.42 -23.55 -6.98
CA SER A 268 8.63 -23.63 -8.21
C SER A 268 7.21 -23.25 -7.89
N GLU A 269 6.44 -22.87 -8.90
CA GLU A 269 5.04 -22.53 -8.72
C GLU A 269 4.24 -23.70 -8.12
N ALA A 270 4.50 -24.93 -8.57
CA ALA A 270 3.85 -26.12 -8.01
C ALA A 270 4.18 -26.32 -6.53
N ILE A 271 5.44 -26.08 -6.12
CA ILE A 271 5.85 -26.13 -4.70
C ILE A 271 5.15 -25.01 -3.92
N ALA A 272 5.13 -23.80 -4.46
CA ALA A 272 4.51 -22.65 -3.83
C ALA A 272 3.01 -22.82 -3.60
N LEU A 273 2.27 -23.30 -4.60
CA LEU A 273 0.83 -23.56 -4.52
C LEU A 273 0.48 -24.69 -3.55
N ALA A 274 1.43 -25.60 -3.27
CA ALA A 274 1.26 -26.65 -2.27
C ALA A 274 1.59 -26.18 -0.83
N ASP A 275 2.25 -25.04 -0.66
CA ASP A 275 2.54 -24.47 0.67
C ASP A 275 1.28 -23.73 1.21
N PRO A 276 0.72 -24.15 2.36
CA PRO A 276 -0.48 -23.53 2.91
C PRO A 276 -0.27 -22.08 3.37
N ASN A 277 0.97 -21.59 3.45
CA ASN A 277 1.30 -20.21 3.82
C ASN A 277 1.39 -19.27 2.61
N THR A 278 1.30 -19.79 1.39
CA THR A 278 1.29 -18.97 0.18
C THR A 278 -0.04 -18.22 0.08
N LEU A 279 0.04 -16.89 0.11
CA LEU A 279 -1.13 -16.01 0.02
C LEU A 279 -1.21 -15.30 -1.33
N VAL A 280 -0.06 -14.95 -1.91
CA VAL A 280 0.06 -14.25 -3.18
C VAL A 280 1.25 -14.83 -3.95
N LEU A 281 1.11 -14.94 -5.27
CA LEU A 281 2.18 -15.30 -6.18
C LEU A 281 2.30 -14.19 -7.23
N ASN A 282 3.47 -14.10 -7.84
CA ASN A 282 3.64 -13.19 -8.96
C ASN A 282 4.57 -13.76 -10.03
N THR A 283 4.33 -13.32 -11.25
CA THR A 283 5.27 -13.44 -12.36
C THR A 283 5.85 -12.07 -12.71
N SER A 284 7.07 -12.06 -13.25
CA SER A 284 7.74 -10.85 -13.75
C SER A 284 8.61 -11.18 -14.95
N LYS A 285 9.08 -10.15 -15.67
CA LYS A 285 9.90 -10.36 -16.86
C LYS A 285 11.21 -11.05 -16.49
N PRO A 286 11.60 -12.12 -17.20
CA PRO A 286 12.92 -12.66 -17.08
C PRO A 286 13.92 -11.64 -17.64
N ARG A 287 14.71 -11.06 -16.74
CA ARG A 287 15.94 -10.32 -17.05
C ARG A 287 17.13 -11.26 -16.94
#